data_AF-A0A2W5SW83-F1
#
_entry.id   AF-A0A2W5SW83-F1
#
_cell.length_a   1.000
_cell.length_b   1.000
_cell.length_c   1.000
_cell.angle_alpha   90.00
_cell.angle_beta   90.00
_cell.angle_gamma   90.00
#
_symmetry.space_group_name_H-M   'P 1'
#
loop_
_entity.id
_entity.type
_entity.pdbx_description
1 polymer ?
#
loop_
_entity_poly.entity_id
_entity_poly.type
_entity_poly.pdbx_seq_one_letter_code
_entity_poly.pdbx_strand_id
1 'polypeptide(L)'
;MQGKRVLSRATNSIRIYALWLFISGSILMAVPNLLMWGLWWEPTHEPWLRCLGVFMIPIGIIYWRAAQAQHLDFFKWTVQARLLAVVLFVFIVAMQWAPPVILAFAAGEALFAMWTWTDLRADNPKTAPSPEESLPARRHRDSPSEI
;
A
#
# COMPACT_ATOMS: atom_id res chain seq x y z
N MET A 1 -13.32 28.05 5.47
CA MET A 1 -13.52 27.34 4.18
C MET A 1 -12.51 26.20 4.10
N GLN A 2 -12.92 24.96 4.34
CA GLN A 2 -12.03 23.80 4.20
C GLN A 2 -11.80 23.57 2.70
N GLY A 3 -10.60 23.90 2.23
CA GLY A 3 -10.17 23.51 0.89
C GLY A 3 -10.31 21.99 0.75
N LYS A 4 -10.97 21.52 -0.32
CA LYS A 4 -10.99 20.10 -0.69
C LYS A 4 -9.55 19.61 -0.65
N ARG A 5 -9.19 18.81 0.36
CA ARG A 5 -7.93 18.07 0.35
C ARG A 5 -8.02 17.14 -0.85
N VAL A 6 -7.35 17.49 -1.93
CA VAL A 6 -7.18 16.59 -3.07
C VAL A 6 -6.47 15.37 -2.49
N LEU A 7 -7.20 14.26 -2.40
CA LEU A 7 -6.63 13.03 -1.89
C LEU A 7 -5.51 12.61 -2.85
N SER A 8 -4.32 12.38 -2.30
CA SER A 8 -3.25 11.75 -3.07
C SER A 8 -3.72 10.35 -3.50
N ARG A 9 -3.33 9.89 -4.68
CA ARG A 9 -3.75 8.58 -5.20
C ARG A 9 -3.34 7.47 -4.24
N ALA A 10 -2.15 7.59 -3.65
CA ALA A 10 -1.62 6.64 -2.68
C ALA A 10 -2.47 6.59 -1.40
N THR A 11 -3.05 7.73 -1.00
CA THR A 11 -3.97 7.78 0.14
C THR A 11 -5.22 6.93 -0.13
N ASN A 12 -5.74 6.95 -1.37
CA ASN A 12 -6.93 6.19 -1.72
C ASN A 12 -6.65 4.68 -1.78
N SER A 13 -5.53 4.26 -2.37
CA SER A 13 -5.17 2.83 -2.40
C SER A 13 -4.94 2.26 -1.00
N ILE A 14 -4.32 3.02 -0.08
CA ILE A 14 -4.19 2.58 1.31
C ILE A 14 -5.55 2.47 2.02
N ARG A 15 -6.51 3.37 1.76
CA ARG A 15 -7.88 3.25 2.33
C ARG A 15 -8.57 1.99 1.85
N ILE A 16 -8.46 1.69 0.56
CA ILE A 16 -9.04 0.48 -0.04
C ILE A 16 -8.38 -0.76 0.56
N TYR A 17 -7.04 -0.75 0.72
CA TYR A 17 -6.32 -1.84 1.37
C TYR A 17 -6.73 -2.02 2.84
N ALA A 18 -6.90 -0.94 3.60
CA ALA A 18 -7.40 -0.99 4.97
C ALA A 18 -8.82 -1.59 5.05
N LEU A 19 -9.70 -1.21 4.12
CA LEU A 19 -11.05 -1.79 4.03
C LEU A 19 -10.99 -3.29 3.70
N TRP A 20 -10.12 -3.68 2.79
CA TRP A 20 -9.85 -5.08 2.48
C TRP A 20 -9.38 -5.86 3.72
N LEU A 21 -8.49 -5.28 4.54
CA LEU A 21 -8.05 -5.89 5.80
C LEU A 21 -9.19 -6.06 6.81
N PHE A 22 -10.09 -5.07 6.92
CA PHE A 22 -11.25 -5.20 7.80
C PHE A 22 -12.20 -6.31 7.35
N ILE A 23 -12.52 -6.36 6.06
CA ILE A 23 -13.41 -7.38 5.50
C ILE A 23 -12.77 -8.77 5.66
N SER A 24 -11.55 -8.93 5.19
CA SER A 24 -10.83 -10.21 5.23
C SER A 24 -10.58 -10.67 6.66
N GLY A 25 -10.17 -9.76 7.55
CA GLY A 25 -9.95 -10.06 8.96
C GLY A 25 -11.24 -10.48 9.67
N SER A 26 -12.36 -9.82 9.37
CA SER A 26 -13.67 -10.19 9.93
C SER A 26 -14.14 -11.56 9.43
N ILE A 27 -13.97 -11.84 8.14
CA ILE A 27 -14.30 -13.15 7.54
C ILE A 27 -13.43 -14.25 8.17
N LEU A 28 -12.12 -14.06 8.25
CA LEU A 28 -11.20 -15.04 8.84
C LEU A 28 -11.47 -15.28 10.32
N MET A 29 -11.85 -14.25 11.06
CA MET A 29 -12.17 -14.35 12.48
C MET A 29 -13.50 -15.09 12.73
N ALA A 30 -14.55 -14.78 11.97
CA ALA A 30 -15.89 -15.33 12.19
C ALA A 30 -16.11 -16.68 11.47
N VAL A 31 -15.77 -16.74 10.19
CA VAL A 31 -16.09 -17.85 9.27
C VAL A 31 -14.88 -18.17 8.36
N PRO A 32 -13.74 -18.64 8.91
CA PRO A 32 -12.51 -18.85 8.15
C PRO A 32 -12.67 -19.86 7.01
N ASN A 33 -13.55 -20.85 7.17
CA ASN A 33 -13.80 -21.87 6.16
C ASN A 33 -14.55 -21.35 4.93
N LEU A 34 -15.15 -20.16 4.97
CA LEU A 34 -15.76 -19.54 3.80
C LEU A 34 -14.71 -19.22 2.73
N LEU A 35 -13.55 -18.71 3.16
CA LEU A 35 -12.39 -18.48 2.29
C LEU A 35 -11.81 -19.80 1.78
N MET A 36 -11.75 -20.83 2.63
CA MET A 36 -11.26 -22.16 2.24
C MET A 36 -12.14 -22.76 1.14
N TRP A 37 -13.47 -22.71 1.30
CA TRP A 37 -14.39 -23.27 0.31
C TRP A 37 -14.29 -22.59 -1.05
N GLY A 38 -14.18 -21.26 -1.08
CA GLY A 38 -13.96 -20.49 -2.32
C GLY A 38 -12.62 -20.77 -3.01
N LEU A 39 -11.64 -21.27 -2.27
CA LEU A 39 -10.30 -21.63 -2.75
C LEU A 39 -10.12 -23.15 -2.98
N TRP A 40 -11.21 -23.93 -2.94
CA TRP A 40 -11.19 -25.39 -3.11
C TRP A 40 -10.34 -26.12 -2.07
N TRP A 41 -10.35 -25.61 -0.84
CA TRP A 41 -9.59 -26.12 0.28
C TRP A 41 -10.41 -27.00 1.23
N GLU A 42 -9.73 -27.92 1.90
CA GLU A 42 -10.32 -28.65 3.02
C GLU A 42 -10.60 -27.69 4.18
N PRO A 43 -11.80 -27.74 4.77
CA PRO A 43 -12.11 -26.97 5.97
C PRO A 43 -11.11 -27.28 7.08
N THR A 44 -10.63 -26.25 7.76
CA THR A 44 -9.79 -26.42 8.95
C THR A 44 -10.58 -26.10 10.21
N HIS A 45 -10.28 -26.85 11.27
CA HIS A 45 -10.79 -26.61 12.62
C HIS A 45 -9.77 -25.89 13.50
N GLU A 46 -8.57 -25.67 12.98
CA GLU A 46 -7.50 -25.04 13.72
C GLU A 46 -7.78 -23.55 13.98
N PRO A 47 -7.40 -23.03 15.15
CA PRO A 47 -7.71 -21.65 15.53
C PRO A 47 -6.85 -20.60 14.80
N TRP A 48 -5.76 -21.00 14.13
CA TRP A 48 -4.76 -20.07 13.59
C TRP A 48 -5.33 -19.10 12.55
N LEU A 49 -6.31 -19.50 11.73
CA LEU A 49 -6.97 -18.59 10.78
C LEU A 49 -7.75 -17.49 11.51
N ARG A 50 -8.37 -17.80 12.64
CA ARG A 50 -9.07 -16.79 13.45
C ARG A 50 -8.07 -15.84 14.10
N CYS A 51 -6.95 -16.37 14.60
CA CYS A 51 -5.84 -15.55 15.10
C CYS A 51 -5.33 -14.59 14.02
N LEU A 52 -5.17 -15.06 12.77
CA LEU A 52 -4.79 -14.20 11.66
C LEU A 52 -5.80 -13.07 11.43
N GLY A 53 -7.11 -13.39 11.47
CA GLY A 53 -8.17 -12.38 11.40
C GLY A 53 -8.11 -11.35 12.52
N VAL A 54 -7.83 -11.79 13.75
CA VAL A 54 -7.62 -10.90 14.92
C VAL A 54 -6.45 -9.95 14.70
N PHE A 55 -5.36 -10.35 14.04
CA PHE A 55 -4.24 -9.45 13.73
C PHE A 55 -4.54 -8.50 12.56
N MET A 56 -5.31 -8.93 11.56
CA MET A 56 -5.62 -8.11 10.39
C MET A 56 -6.46 -6.88 10.74
N ILE A 57 -7.39 -6.99 11.70
CA ILE A 57 -8.28 -5.89 12.09
C ILE A 57 -7.49 -4.70 12.68
N PRO A 58 -6.67 -4.84 13.73
CA PRO A 58 -5.82 -3.76 14.25
C PRO A 58 -4.88 -3.17 13.20
N ILE A 59 -4.32 -4.01 12.33
CA ILE A 59 -3.48 -3.53 11.23
C ILE A 59 -4.30 -2.63 10.29
N GLY A 60 -5.52 -3.04 9.93
CA GLY A 60 -6.47 -2.22 9.17
C GLY A 60 -6.75 -0.85 9.82
N ILE A 61 -6.89 -0.79 11.15
CA ILE A 61 -7.05 0.47 11.89
C ILE A 61 -5.83 1.37 11.70
N ILE A 62 -4.62 0.83 11.80
CA ILE A 62 -3.38 1.59 11.63
C ILE A 62 -3.29 2.16 10.21
N TYR A 63 -3.54 1.34 9.18
CA TYR A 63 -3.55 1.82 7.78
C TYR A 63 -4.62 2.88 7.53
N TRP A 64 -5.83 2.69 8.07
CA TRP A 64 -6.92 3.66 7.94
C TRP A 64 -6.57 5.01 8.57
N ARG A 65 -5.99 4.99 9.77
CA ARG A 65 -5.53 6.21 10.47
C ARG A 65 -4.37 6.87 9.71
N ALA A 66 -3.40 6.11 9.24
CA ALA A 66 -2.31 6.63 8.42
C ALA A 66 -2.81 7.30 7.13
N ALA A 67 -3.86 6.74 6.51
CA ALA A 67 -4.49 7.34 5.35
C ALA A 67 -5.29 8.62 5.66
N GLN A 68 -5.90 8.73 6.83
CA GLN A 68 -6.54 9.98 7.24
C GLN A 68 -5.51 11.09 7.48
N ALA A 69 -4.35 10.74 7.99
CA ALA A 69 -3.26 11.68 8.25
C ALA A 69 -2.30 11.90 7.06
N GLN A 70 -2.52 11.20 5.92
CA GLN A 70 -1.71 11.31 4.69
C GLN A 70 -0.20 11.10 4.93
N HIS A 71 0.17 10.16 5.80
CA HIS A 71 1.58 9.85 6.10
C HIS A 71 2.24 9.07 4.94
N LEU A 72 2.68 9.77 3.89
CA LEU A 72 3.23 9.14 2.68
C LEU A 72 4.50 8.29 2.94
N ASP A 73 5.34 8.67 3.90
CA ASP A 73 6.52 7.87 4.25
C ASP A 73 6.14 6.53 4.90
N PHE A 74 5.07 6.52 5.70
CA PHE A 74 4.50 5.27 6.21
C PHE A 74 4.00 4.37 5.07
N PHE A 75 3.44 4.94 4.00
CA PHE A 75 3.04 4.15 2.83
C PHE A 75 4.25 3.52 2.13
N LYS A 76 5.39 4.22 2.03
CA LYS A 76 6.62 3.65 1.46
C LYS A 76 7.15 2.48 2.29
N TRP A 77 7.19 2.63 3.61
CA TRP A 77 7.64 1.55 4.51
C TRP A 77 6.73 0.33 4.44
N THR A 78 5.42 0.56 4.38
CA THR A 78 4.45 -0.53 4.30
C THR A 78 4.53 -1.27 2.97
N VAL A 79 4.73 -0.58 1.84
CA VAL A 79 4.97 -1.28 0.56
C VAL A 79 6.18 -2.20 0.66
N GLN A 80 7.30 -1.74 1.23
CA GLN A 80 8.49 -2.57 1.42
C GLN A 80 8.20 -3.80 2.29
N ALA A 81 7.52 -3.61 3.42
CA ALA A 81 7.15 -4.70 4.32
C ALA A 81 6.19 -5.71 3.66
N ARG A 82 5.24 -5.24 2.86
CA ARG A 82 4.27 -6.09 2.15
C ARG A 82 4.92 -6.88 1.02
N LEU A 83 5.84 -6.27 0.26
CA LEU A 83 6.64 -6.99 -0.72
C LEU A 83 7.58 -8.02 -0.06
N LEU A 84 8.14 -7.71 1.10
CA LEU A 84 8.89 -8.69 1.90
C LEU A 84 7.99 -9.86 2.31
N ALA A 85 6.75 -9.61 2.76
CA ALA A 85 5.80 -10.68 3.09
C ALA A 85 5.53 -11.61 1.89
N VAL A 86 5.39 -11.06 0.68
CA VAL A 86 5.26 -11.85 -0.57
C VAL A 86 6.49 -12.75 -0.77
N VAL A 87 7.70 -12.20 -0.63
CA VAL A 87 8.94 -12.97 -0.75
C VAL A 87 8.99 -14.11 0.29
N LEU A 88 8.59 -13.83 1.52
CA LEU A 88 8.55 -14.84 2.59
C LEU A 88 7.50 -15.92 2.31
N PHE A 89 6.32 -15.56 1.79
CA PHE A 89 5.32 -16.55 1.37
C PHE A 89 5.83 -17.46 0.25
N VAL A 90 6.50 -16.88 -0.76
CA VAL A 90 7.13 -17.67 -1.82
C VAL A 90 8.20 -18.60 -1.25
N PHE A 91 9.03 -18.10 -0.33
CA PHE A 91 10.07 -18.87 0.32
C PHE A 91 9.53 -20.08 1.10
N ILE A 92 8.51 -19.91 1.95
CA ILE A 92 7.97 -21.03 2.75
C ILE A 92 7.28 -22.09 1.89
N VAL A 93 6.68 -21.69 0.75
CA VAL A 93 6.12 -22.62 -0.22
C VAL A 93 7.23 -23.37 -0.96
N ALA A 94 8.30 -22.67 -1.36
CA ALA A 94 9.47 -23.29 -1.99
C ALA A 94 10.16 -24.31 -1.06
N MET A 95 10.17 -24.05 0.25
CA MET A 95 10.66 -24.96 1.29
C MET A 95 9.69 -26.08 1.66
N GLN A 96 8.51 -26.15 1.03
CA GLN A 96 7.44 -27.13 1.30
C GLN A 96 6.90 -27.08 2.75
N TRP A 97 7.06 -25.96 3.46
CA TRP A 97 6.50 -25.76 4.80
C TRP A 97 5.05 -25.31 4.79
N ALA A 98 4.59 -24.84 3.62
CA ALA A 98 3.23 -24.38 3.42
C ALA A 98 2.72 -24.83 2.03
N PRO A 99 1.41 -25.04 1.87
CA PRO A 99 0.85 -25.52 0.61
C PRO A 99 0.89 -24.43 -0.49
N PRO A 100 0.99 -24.79 -1.79
CA PRO A 100 1.21 -23.84 -2.89
C PRO A 100 0.16 -22.74 -3.06
N VAL A 101 -1.08 -23.05 -2.73
CA VAL A 101 -2.22 -22.12 -2.57
C VAL A 101 -1.93 -20.85 -1.73
N ILE A 102 -0.96 -20.87 -0.81
CA ILE A 102 -0.52 -19.65 -0.10
C ILE A 102 -0.01 -18.59 -1.10
N LEU A 103 0.47 -19.02 -2.27
CA LEU A 103 0.84 -18.12 -3.36
C LEU A 103 -0.33 -17.31 -3.91
N ALA A 104 -1.58 -17.77 -3.79
CA ALA A 104 -2.75 -16.98 -4.17
C ALA A 104 -2.91 -15.75 -3.25
N PHE A 105 -2.69 -15.93 -1.95
CA PHE A 105 -2.65 -14.81 -0.99
C PHE A 105 -1.46 -13.90 -1.26
N ALA A 106 -0.28 -14.47 -1.53
CA ALA A 106 0.90 -13.70 -1.88
C ALA A 106 0.69 -12.87 -3.16
N ALA A 107 -0.02 -13.42 -4.16
CA ALA A 107 -0.36 -12.70 -5.39
C ALA A 107 -1.30 -11.52 -5.10
N GLY A 108 -2.36 -11.72 -4.30
CA GLY A 108 -3.24 -10.64 -3.87
C GLY A 108 -2.47 -9.53 -3.13
N GLU A 109 -1.57 -9.93 -2.23
CA GLU A 109 -0.75 -9.00 -1.47
C GLU A 109 0.23 -8.22 -2.36
N ALA A 110 0.84 -8.88 -3.33
CA ALA A 110 1.71 -8.26 -4.33
C ALA A 110 0.93 -7.23 -5.17
N LEU A 111 -0.28 -7.56 -5.65
CA LEU A 111 -1.10 -6.67 -6.47
C LEU A 111 -1.42 -5.36 -5.73
N PHE A 112 -1.88 -5.46 -4.48
CA PHE A 112 -2.15 -4.27 -3.68
C PHE A 112 -0.89 -3.48 -3.34
N ALA A 113 0.23 -4.14 -3.03
CA ALA A 113 1.50 -3.46 -2.75
C ALA A 113 2.04 -2.72 -3.99
N MET A 114 1.98 -3.36 -5.16
CA MET A 114 2.36 -2.77 -6.45
C MET A 114 1.45 -1.60 -6.81
N TRP A 115 0.14 -1.71 -6.58
CA TRP A 115 -0.78 -0.60 -6.83
C TRP A 115 -0.42 0.63 -5.97
N THR A 116 -0.26 0.46 -4.66
CA THR A 116 0.18 1.55 -3.78
C THR A 116 1.53 2.12 -4.21
N TRP A 117 2.49 1.29 -4.65
CA TRP A 117 3.76 1.74 -5.17
C TRP A 117 3.61 2.63 -6.41
N THR A 118 2.77 2.22 -7.37
CA THR A 118 2.52 3.02 -8.58
C THR A 118 1.85 4.34 -8.26
N ASP A 119 0.91 4.36 -7.31
CA ASP A 119 0.26 5.59 -6.85
C ASP A 119 1.25 6.52 -6.13
N LEU A 120 2.15 5.99 -5.29
CA LEU A 120 3.20 6.77 -4.63
C LEU A 120 4.17 7.40 -5.64
N ARG A 121 4.44 6.74 -6.75
CA ARG A 121 5.27 7.30 -7.84
C ARG A 121 4.52 8.38 -8.63
N ALA A 122 3.21 8.24 -8.81
CA ALA A 122 2.37 9.23 -9.46
C ALA A 122 2.19 10.51 -8.60
N ASP A 123 2.22 10.36 -7.27
CA ASP A 123 2.13 11.48 -6.31
C ASP A 123 3.49 12.20 -6.10
N ASN A 124 4.57 11.77 -6.76
CA ASN A 124 5.91 12.35 -6.60
C ASN A 124 6.06 13.62 -7.47
N PRO A 125 6.37 14.81 -6.89
CA PRO A 125 6.37 16.10 -7.58
C PRO A 125 7.64 16.35 -8.44
N LYS A 126 8.16 15.34 -9.15
CA LYS A 126 9.36 15.50 -10.01
C LYS A 126 9.08 16.14 -11.38
N THR A 127 7.95 16.81 -11.55
CA THR A 127 7.57 17.51 -12.79
C THR A 127 7.29 19.00 -12.58
N ALA A 128 7.84 19.61 -11.52
CA ALA A 128 8.03 21.06 -11.51
C ALA A 128 9.38 21.36 -12.21
N PRO A 129 9.42 22.25 -13.22
CA PRO A 129 10.69 22.77 -13.75
C PRO A 129 11.55 23.25 -12.59
N SER A 130 12.87 23.08 -12.68
CA SER A 130 13.76 23.61 -11.65
C SER A 130 13.51 25.12 -11.47
N PRO A 131 13.65 25.69 -10.25
CA PRO A 131 13.54 27.13 -10.05
C PRO A 131 14.47 27.95 -10.97
N GLU A 132 15.56 27.35 -11.44
CA GLU A 132 16.48 27.97 -12.40
C GLU A 132 15.89 28.10 -13.81
N GLU A 133 15.00 27.20 -14.21
CA GLU A 133 14.38 27.17 -15.55
C GLU A 133 13.16 28.10 -15.68
N SER A 134 12.60 28.53 -14.54
CA SER A 134 11.51 29.53 -14.48
C SER A 134 12.00 30.97 -14.32
N LEU A 135 13.30 31.18 -14.19
CA LEU A 135 13.86 32.53 -14.27
C LEU A 135 13.79 33.01 -15.72
N PRO A 136 13.03 34.07 -16.04
CA PRO A 136 13.09 34.67 -17.36
C PRO A 136 14.54 35.05 -17.61
N ALA A 137 15.08 34.56 -18.74
CA ALA A 137 16.45 34.76 -19.20
C ALA A 137 16.99 36.08 -18.66
N ARG A 138 17.90 35.98 -17.68
CA ARG A 138 18.45 37.09 -16.90
C ARG A 138 18.80 38.18 -17.90
N ARG A 139 17.91 39.16 -18.02
CA ARG A 139 17.99 40.22 -19.03
C ARG A 139 19.34 40.86 -18.79
N HIS A 140 20.24 40.68 -19.75
CA HIS A 140 21.56 41.27 -19.74
C HIS A 140 21.34 42.74 -19.43
N ARG A 141 21.68 43.14 -18.21
CA ARG A 141 21.61 44.53 -17.79
C ARG A 141 22.78 45.16 -18.51
N ASP A 142 22.52 45.70 -19.70
CA ASP A 142 23.41 46.64 -20.35
C ASP A 142 23.66 47.75 -19.33
N SER A 143 24.88 47.73 -18.80
CA SER A 143 25.37 48.70 -17.85
C SER A 143 25.57 50.01 -18.62
N PRO A 144 25.08 51.15 -18.12
CA PRO A 144 25.28 52.43 -18.78
C PRO A 144 26.76 52.83 -18.72
N SER A 145 27.41 52.82 -19.87
CA SER A 145 28.64 53.54 -20.22
C SER A 145 28.19 54.58 -21.25
N GLU A 146 28.28 55.90 -21.13
CA GLU A 146 29.22 56.83 -20.52
C GLU A 146 28.48 58.18 -20.34
N ILE A 147 28.76 58.94 -19.28
CA ILE A 147 29.39 60.30 -19.30
C ILE A 147 28.69 61.31 -20.21
#